data_AF-A0A8B9AP48-F1
#
_entry.id   AF-A0A8B9AP48-F1
#
_cell.length_a   1.000
_cell.length_b   1.000
_cell.length_c   1.000
_cell.angle_alpha   90.00
_cell.angle_beta   90.00
_cell.angle_gamma   90.00
#
_symmetry.space_group_name_H-M   'P 1'
#
loop_
_entity.id
_entity.type
_entity.pdbx_description
1 polymer ?
#
loop_
_entity_poly.entity_id
_entity_poly.type
_entity_poly.pdbx_seq_one_letter_code
_entity_poly.pdbx_strand_id
1 'polypeptide(L)'
;MPASIFSRSRMIPIFLLFNLFYSEFGFLQLGSTLGINYGQVANNLPPPEQVVTLLNSLSITKTRIYDTNPQVLTAFANSGIDLVVTVPNEVVPQVTDPQQALQWVMTNIKPYFPATRISGIAVGNEVFTSDDTALASNLVPAMHSLHAALVQLGLDSYVHISTANSLGVLQNSYPPSFGSFRPELANLLLPFLQFLAETNSPFWINAYPYFAYKGDPDGVPLDYVLLNPNQGMVDPYTKLHYDNMLYAQVDAVIFAMSRMGYGGLEVRVSETGWPSKGDPDEIGANVENARAHNRNLLLRQMRNQGTPLRPDRRLEVYLFALFNEDMKPGPTSERNYGLYQPDGTMAYNVGLGKLTSAASVNLISSATRETGKELGSSWKMGRS
;
A
#
# COMPACT_ATOMS: atom_id res chain seq x y z
N MET A 1 29.82 -59.25 46.26
CA MET A 1 28.70 -58.61 46.98
C MET A 1 29.28 -57.71 48.07
N PRO A 2 28.78 -56.48 48.33
CA PRO A 2 28.25 -55.44 47.44
C PRO A 2 29.07 -54.12 47.58
N ALA A 3 29.24 -53.35 46.50
CA ALA A 3 28.53 -52.12 46.15
C ALA A 3 29.27 -50.82 46.53
N SER A 4 29.81 -50.18 45.50
CA SER A 4 30.30 -48.81 45.44
C SER A 4 29.16 -47.81 45.66
N ILE A 5 29.38 -46.85 46.54
CA ILE A 5 28.47 -45.72 46.79
C ILE A 5 28.73 -44.67 45.69
N PHE A 6 27.87 -44.65 44.67
CA PHE A 6 27.79 -43.54 43.73
C PHE A 6 26.93 -42.42 44.35
N SER A 7 27.54 -41.25 44.53
CA SER A 7 26.85 -39.99 44.77
C SER A 7 25.95 -39.65 43.58
N ARG A 8 24.63 -39.53 43.81
CA ARG A 8 23.68 -38.94 42.87
C ARG A 8 23.17 -37.63 43.47
N SER A 9 23.75 -36.51 43.06
CA SER A 9 23.12 -35.19 43.21
C SER A 9 21.84 -35.16 42.36
N ARG A 10 20.68 -35.16 43.03
CA ARG A 10 19.40 -34.84 42.40
C ARG A 10 19.28 -33.31 42.31
N MET A 11 19.64 -32.72 41.18
CA MET A 11 19.18 -31.37 40.85
C MET A 11 17.72 -31.47 40.38
N ILE A 12 16.84 -30.85 41.15
CA ILE A 12 15.43 -30.66 40.82
C ILE A 12 15.36 -29.51 39.80
N PRO A 13 14.77 -29.68 38.61
CA PRO A 13 14.56 -28.57 37.69
C PRO A 13 13.38 -27.73 38.20
N ILE A 14 13.67 -26.50 38.64
CA ILE A 14 12.67 -25.48 38.98
C ILE A 14 12.06 -25.00 37.67
N PHE A 15 10.86 -25.49 37.36
CA PHE A 15 10.00 -24.94 36.33
C PHE A 15 8.83 -24.20 36.98
N LEU A 16 8.56 -23.00 36.44
CA LEU A 16 7.30 -22.25 36.46
C LEU A 16 6.92 -21.52 37.75
N LEU A 17 7.01 -20.18 37.69
CA LEU A 17 5.87 -19.26 37.82
C LEU A 17 6.37 -17.81 37.73
N PHE A 18 6.35 -17.23 36.52
CA PHE A 18 6.22 -15.78 36.34
C PHE A 18 5.23 -15.55 35.21
N ASN A 19 3.96 -15.44 35.58
CA ASN A 19 2.88 -14.95 34.76
C ASN A 19 2.29 -13.73 35.46
N LEU A 20 1.93 -12.71 34.67
CA LEU A 20 1.27 -11.44 35.03
C LEU A 20 2.27 -10.42 35.64
N PHE A 21 2.56 -9.26 35.06
CA PHE A 21 1.75 -8.33 34.29
C PHE A 21 2.63 -7.60 33.26
N TYR A 22 2.45 -7.88 31.96
CA TYR A 22 2.73 -6.85 30.96
C TYR A 22 1.44 -6.04 30.84
N SER A 23 1.35 -4.97 31.62
CA SER A 23 0.32 -3.95 31.44
C SER A 23 0.41 -3.45 30.00
N GLU A 24 -0.68 -3.66 29.27
CA GLU A 24 -1.02 -3.00 28.02
C GLU A 24 -0.95 -1.47 28.21
N PHE A 25 0.24 -0.91 28.04
CA PHE A 25 0.36 0.43 27.50
C PHE A 25 0.61 0.26 26.01
N GLY A 26 -0.50 0.05 25.30
CA GLY A 26 -0.55 0.22 23.86
C GLY A 26 -0.22 1.67 23.54
N PHE A 27 1.06 1.98 23.42
CA PHE A 27 1.47 3.04 22.54
C PHE A 27 0.97 2.62 21.16
N LEU A 28 -0.09 3.27 20.68
CA LEU A 28 -0.39 3.35 19.26
C LEU A 28 0.84 3.98 18.62
N GLN A 29 1.82 3.14 18.28
CA GLN A 29 2.86 3.53 17.35
C GLN A 29 2.08 3.80 16.07
N LEU A 30 1.93 5.08 15.72
CA LEU A 30 1.46 5.55 14.42
C LEU A 30 2.47 5.08 13.38
N GLY A 31 2.51 3.77 13.13
CA GLY A 31 3.37 3.16 12.17
C GLY A 31 2.80 3.42 10.80
N SER A 32 3.42 4.32 10.04
CA SER A 32 3.57 4.18 8.59
C SER A 32 2.30 3.69 7.87
N THR A 33 1.17 4.39 8.07
CA THR A 33 -0.15 3.80 7.74
C THR A 33 -0.50 3.89 6.27
N LEU A 34 0.08 4.79 5.48
CA LEU A 34 -0.25 4.94 4.06
C LEU A 34 1.01 5.29 3.28
N GLY A 35 1.26 4.59 2.17
CA GLY A 35 2.22 5.03 1.16
C GLY A 35 1.57 6.00 0.18
N ILE A 36 2.36 6.80 -0.52
CA ILE A 36 1.84 7.68 -1.58
C ILE A 36 2.72 7.58 -2.82
N ASN A 37 2.14 7.62 -4.01
CA ASN A 37 2.90 7.64 -5.25
C ASN A 37 3.40 9.07 -5.52
N TYR A 38 4.70 9.23 -5.72
CA TYR A 38 5.33 10.48 -6.16
C TYR A 38 5.56 10.43 -7.67
N GLY A 39 4.48 10.72 -8.40
CA GLY A 39 4.53 10.93 -9.84
C GLY A 39 5.28 12.23 -10.19
N GLN A 40 5.99 12.21 -11.32
CA GLN A 40 6.86 13.29 -11.78
C GLN A 40 6.57 13.69 -13.24
N VAL A 41 5.44 13.27 -13.83
CA VAL A 41 5.06 13.61 -15.22
C VAL A 41 4.44 15.01 -15.25
N ALA A 42 5.26 16.01 -14.92
CA ALA A 42 4.91 17.42 -14.84
C ALA A 42 6.16 18.31 -14.93
N ASN A 43 5.97 19.59 -15.27
CA ASN A 43 7.08 20.56 -15.41
C ASN A 43 7.10 21.67 -14.34
N ASN A 44 6.23 21.57 -13.34
CA ASN A 44 5.96 22.61 -12.34
C ASN A 44 5.99 22.09 -10.90
N LEU A 45 6.49 20.87 -10.66
CA LEU A 45 6.54 20.28 -9.33
C LEU A 45 7.63 20.91 -8.45
N PRO A 46 7.48 20.86 -7.11
CA PRO A 46 8.52 21.29 -6.18
C PRO A 46 9.79 20.43 -6.33
N PRO A 47 10.97 20.97 -5.98
CA PRO A 47 12.19 20.17 -5.95
C PRO A 47 12.11 19.04 -4.91
N PRO A 48 12.80 17.91 -5.11
CA PRO A 48 12.67 16.72 -4.27
C PRO A 48 12.89 16.95 -2.77
N GLU A 49 13.74 17.90 -2.35
CA GLU A 49 13.98 18.24 -0.94
C GLU A 49 12.72 18.82 -0.26
N GLN A 50 11.95 19.62 -1.00
CA GLN A 50 10.67 20.12 -0.53
C GLN A 50 9.63 19.01 -0.45
N VAL A 51 9.68 18.05 -1.38
CA VAL A 51 8.82 16.85 -1.34
C VAL A 51 9.11 16.00 -0.12
N VAL A 52 10.38 15.77 0.24
CA VAL A 52 10.75 15.08 1.49
C VAL A 52 10.20 15.83 2.71
N THR A 53 10.33 17.15 2.74
CA THR A 53 9.80 17.98 3.82
C THR A 53 8.28 17.84 3.93
N LEU A 54 7.57 17.85 2.80
CA LEU A 54 6.12 17.66 2.75
C LEU A 54 5.73 16.27 3.28
N LEU A 55 6.33 15.19 2.77
CA LEU A 55 6.02 13.82 3.21
C LEU A 55 6.23 13.65 4.72
N ASN A 56 7.33 14.18 5.26
CA ASN A 56 7.61 14.17 6.70
C ASN A 56 6.55 14.96 7.50
N SER A 57 6.12 16.12 7.01
CA SER A 57 5.05 16.91 7.66
C SER A 57 3.70 16.17 7.72
N LEU A 58 3.49 15.23 6.79
CA LEU A 58 2.30 14.39 6.71
C LEU A 58 2.47 13.04 7.41
N SER A 59 3.63 12.78 8.03
CA SER A 59 3.99 11.49 8.60
C SER A 59 3.89 10.33 7.61
N ILE A 60 4.13 10.60 6.31
CA ILE A 60 4.20 9.59 5.26
C ILE A 60 5.62 9.07 5.21
N THR A 61 5.78 7.78 5.48
CA THR A 61 7.08 7.10 5.56
C THR A 61 7.31 6.12 4.42
N LYS A 62 6.42 6.08 3.42
CA LYS A 62 6.52 5.21 2.25
C LYS A 62 6.15 5.98 0.99
N THR A 63 6.97 5.89 -0.05
CA THR A 63 6.65 6.45 -1.36
C THR A 63 7.10 5.55 -2.50
N ARG A 64 6.51 5.76 -3.68
CA ARG A 64 6.91 5.08 -4.93
C ARG A 64 7.17 6.12 -6.00
N ILE A 65 8.28 5.97 -6.71
CA ILE A 65 8.59 6.71 -7.94
C ILE A 65 8.60 5.76 -9.15
N TYR A 66 8.39 6.32 -10.33
CA TYR A 66 8.19 5.59 -11.58
C TYR A 66 9.46 5.47 -12.44
N ASP A 67 10.61 5.80 -11.84
CA ASP A 67 11.94 5.72 -12.44
C ASP A 67 12.99 5.50 -11.34
N THR A 68 14.26 5.83 -11.65
CA THR A 68 15.37 5.93 -10.70
C THR A 68 16.00 7.33 -10.74
N ASN A 69 15.19 8.38 -10.65
CA ASN A 69 15.67 9.77 -10.73
C ASN A 69 16.75 10.05 -9.66
N PRO A 70 18.01 10.35 -10.05
CA PRO A 70 19.12 10.54 -9.12
C PRO A 70 18.92 11.73 -8.17
N GLN A 71 18.18 12.77 -8.60
CA GLN A 71 17.87 13.93 -7.75
C GLN A 71 16.95 13.53 -6.60
N VAL A 72 15.92 12.72 -6.89
CA VAL A 72 15.02 12.17 -5.86
C VAL A 72 15.80 11.23 -4.94
N LEU A 73 16.54 10.28 -5.51
CA LEU A 73 17.32 9.31 -4.73
C LEU A 73 18.33 9.99 -3.79
N THR A 74 18.94 11.09 -4.23
CA THR A 74 19.86 11.89 -3.40
C THR A 74 19.10 12.66 -2.31
N ALA A 75 18.01 13.34 -2.64
CA ALA A 75 17.24 14.13 -1.68
C ALA A 75 16.60 13.28 -0.56
N PHE A 76 16.26 12.03 -0.87
CA PHE A 76 15.66 11.09 0.09
C PHE A 76 16.69 10.45 1.04
N ALA A 77 17.98 10.73 0.88
CA ALA A 77 19.03 10.22 1.76
C ALA A 77 18.80 10.66 3.22
N ASN A 78 18.86 9.70 4.13
CA ASN A 78 18.64 9.85 5.58
C ASN A 78 17.26 10.43 5.96
N SER A 79 16.29 10.45 5.05
CA SER A 79 14.92 10.92 5.32
C SER A 79 14.12 9.95 6.20
N GLY A 80 14.49 8.67 6.22
CA GLY A 80 13.75 7.60 6.88
C GLY A 80 12.51 7.12 6.11
N ILE A 81 12.23 7.67 4.93
CA ILE A 81 11.13 7.28 4.05
C ILE A 81 11.57 6.08 3.20
N ASP A 82 10.79 5.00 3.23
CA ASP A 82 10.99 3.83 2.37
C ASP A 82 10.55 4.14 0.95
N LEU A 83 11.39 3.79 -0.02
CA LEU A 83 11.22 4.13 -1.42
C LEU A 83 11.12 2.87 -2.28
N VAL A 84 10.04 2.77 -3.04
CA VAL A 84 9.95 1.85 -4.19
C VAL A 84 10.34 2.61 -5.45
N VAL A 85 11.34 2.12 -6.17
CA VAL A 85 11.75 2.63 -7.48
C VAL A 85 11.19 1.75 -8.59
N THR A 86 11.15 2.25 -9.83
CA THR A 86 10.61 1.48 -10.95
C THR A 86 11.66 1.35 -12.06
N VAL A 87 11.83 0.15 -12.61
CA VAL A 87 12.49 -0.07 -13.90
C VAL A 87 11.46 0.30 -14.97
N PRO A 88 11.68 1.37 -15.77
CA PRO A 88 10.74 1.75 -16.82
C PRO A 88 10.52 0.61 -17.83
N ASN A 89 9.32 0.54 -18.42
CA ASN A 89 8.93 -0.54 -19.33
C ASN A 89 9.93 -0.71 -20.49
N GLU A 90 10.44 0.39 -21.05
CA GLU A 90 11.41 0.42 -22.14
C GLU A 90 12.79 -0.13 -21.75
N VAL A 91 13.11 -0.21 -20.46
CA VAL A 91 14.37 -0.75 -19.94
C VAL A 91 14.27 -2.25 -19.65
N VAL A 92 13.06 -2.78 -19.40
CA VAL A 92 12.84 -4.19 -19.02
C VAL A 92 13.52 -5.18 -19.98
N PRO A 93 13.45 -5.05 -21.32
CA PRO A 93 14.13 -5.98 -22.22
C PRO A 93 15.66 -5.99 -22.04
N GLN A 94 16.26 -4.84 -21.70
CA GLN A 94 17.71 -4.71 -21.56
C GLN A 94 18.22 -5.44 -20.31
N VAL A 95 17.49 -5.35 -19.20
CA VAL A 95 17.86 -5.98 -17.93
C VAL A 95 17.50 -7.46 -17.85
N THR A 96 17.06 -8.07 -18.95
CA THR A 96 17.05 -9.54 -19.09
C THR A 96 18.48 -10.10 -19.13
N ASP A 97 19.44 -9.34 -19.68
CA ASP A 97 20.85 -9.68 -19.67
C ASP A 97 21.44 -9.51 -18.26
N PRO A 98 22.07 -10.55 -17.67
CA PRO A 98 22.59 -10.47 -16.30
C PRO A 98 23.67 -9.39 -16.08
N GLN A 99 24.51 -9.10 -17.08
CA GLN A 99 25.54 -8.05 -16.97
C GLN A 99 24.88 -6.68 -16.98
N GLN A 100 23.88 -6.47 -17.83
CA GLN A 100 23.13 -5.22 -17.86
C GLN A 100 22.27 -5.04 -16.61
N ALA A 101 21.67 -6.09 -16.07
CA ALA A 101 20.97 -6.04 -14.78
C ALA A 101 21.91 -5.67 -13.64
N LEU A 102 23.10 -6.28 -13.56
CA LEU A 102 24.11 -5.92 -12.57
C LEU A 102 24.55 -4.46 -12.71
N GLN A 103 24.81 -4.02 -13.93
CA GLN A 103 25.18 -2.63 -14.20
C GLN A 103 24.05 -1.68 -13.80
N TRP A 104 22.79 -2.04 -14.08
CA TRP A 104 21.63 -1.24 -13.69
C TRP A 104 21.54 -1.10 -12.17
N VAL A 105 21.71 -2.17 -11.39
CA VAL A 105 21.69 -2.12 -9.92
C VAL A 105 22.88 -1.31 -9.37
N MET A 106 24.07 -1.48 -9.94
CA MET A 106 25.28 -0.74 -9.56
C MET A 106 25.17 0.76 -9.85
N THR A 107 24.43 1.16 -10.88
CA THR A 107 24.22 2.57 -11.23
C THR A 107 23.07 3.19 -10.43
N ASN A 108 21.95 2.48 -10.31
CA ASN A 108 20.68 3.10 -9.89
C ASN A 108 20.31 2.81 -8.42
N ILE A 109 20.89 1.77 -7.81
CA ILE A 109 20.53 1.35 -6.44
C ILE A 109 21.72 1.48 -5.51
N LYS A 110 22.84 0.84 -5.86
CA LYS A 110 24.02 0.74 -4.99
C LYS A 110 24.58 2.08 -4.50
N PRO A 111 24.65 3.16 -5.30
CA PRO A 111 25.26 4.42 -4.86
C PRO A 111 24.46 5.14 -3.76
N TYR A 112 23.16 4.86 -3.66
CA TYR A 112 22.27 5.52 -2.70
C TYR A 112 22.06 4.72 -1.41
N PHE A 113 22.43 3.43 -1.40
CA PHE A 113 22.26 2.56 -0.24
C PHE A 113 23.46 2.64 0.73
N PRO A 114 23.26 2.68 2.06
CA PRO A 114 21.99 2.61 2.79
C PRO A 114 21.36 3.97 3.13
N ALA A 115 21.94 5.08 2.67
CA ALA A 115 21.46 6.41 3.03
C ALA A 115 20.00 6.62 2.60
N THR A 116 19.65 6.22 1.38
CA THR A 116 18.28 6.18 0.88
C THR A 116 17.72 4.77 1.06
N ARG A 117 16.57 4.66 1.73
CA ARG A 117 15.91 3.38 2.03
C ARG A 117 15.14 2.86 0.82
N ILE A 118 15.86 2.43 -0.21
CA ILE A 118 15.24 1.72 -1.32
C ILE A 118 14.81 0.35 -0.80
N SER A 119 13.50 0.12 -0.70
CA SER A 119 12.91 -1.10 -0.13
C SER A 119 12.33 -2.02 -1.19
N GLY A 120 12.17 -1.53 -2.42
CA GLY A 120 11.68 -2.35 -3.51
C GLY A 120 11.94 -1.79 -4.90
N ILE A 121 11.94 -2.69 -5.89
CA ILE A 121 12.04 -2.40 -7.32
C ILE A 121 10.79 -2.95 -8.00
N ALA A 122 10.00 -2.05 -8.58
CA ALA A 122 8.92 -2.41 -9.52
C ALA A 122 9.53 -2.61 -10.91
N VAL A 123 9.55 -3.84 -11.42
CA VAL A 123 10.01 -4.11 -12.77
C VAL A 123 8.84 -3.86 -13.72
N GLY A 124 8.88 -2.73 -14.43
CA GLY A 124 7.77 -2.27 -15.25
C GLY A 124 6.52 -1.88 -14.46
N ASN A 125 5.50 -1.46 -15.21
CA ASN A 125 4.18 -1.09 -14.71
C ASN A 125 3.09 -1.57 -15.68
N GLU A 126 2.16 -2.36 -15.18
CA GLU A 126 1.00 -2.93 -15.88
C GLU A 126 1.34 -3.74 -17.15
N VAL A 127 2.51 -4.37 -17.14
CA VAL A 127 3.12 -5.03 -18.31
C VAL A 127 2.25 -6.17 -18.88
N PHE A 128 1.66 -7.02 -18.03
CA PHE A 128 0.85 -8.16 -18.50
C PHE A 128 -0.46 -7.76 -19.18
N THR A 129 -0.89 -6.51 -19.03
CA THR A 129 -2.09 -5.97 -19.70
C THR A 129 -1.77 -4.96 -20.78
N SER A 130 -0.49 -4.80 -21.13
CA SER A 130 -0.07 -4.02 -22.28
C SER A 130 -0.25 -4.81 -23.58
N ASP A 131 -0.29 -4.11 -24.72
CA ASP A 131 -0.33 -4.73 -26.04
C ASP A 131 1.03 -5.30 -26.48
N ASP A 132 2.09 -5.11 -25.69
CA ASP A 132 3.44 -5.57 -25.99
C ASP A 132 3.73 -6.95 -25.38
N THR A 133 3.41 -7.98 -26.16
CA THR A 133 3.66 -9.39 -25.78
C THR A 133 5.14 -9.72 -25.60
N ALA A 134 6.04 -9.01 -26.29
CA ALA A 134 7.49 -9.21 -26.14
C ALA A 134 7.96 -8.65 -24.80
N LEU A 135 7.50 -7.45 -24.43
CA LEU A 135 7.73 -6.88 -23.11
C LEU A 135 7.22 -7.79 -21.99
N ALA A 136 6.01 -8.33 -22.13
CA ALA A 136 5.44 -9.25 -21.16
C ALA A 136 6.26 -10.55 -21.00
N SER A 137 6.82 -11.06 -22.10
CA SER A 137 7.69 -12.24 -22.09
C SER A 137 9.06 -11.97 -21.46
N ASN A 138 9.54 -10.73 -21.49
CA ASN A 138 10.82 -10.31 -20.89
C ASN A 138 10.73 -10.04 -19.39
N LEU A 139 9.52 -9.91 -18.83
CA LEU A 139 9.32 -9.42 -17.47
C LEU A 139 9.96 -10.31 -16.39
N VAL A 140 9.59 -11.59 -16.36
CA VAL A 140 10.12 -12.52 -15.35
C VAL A 140 11.63 -12.78 -15.52
N PRO A 141 12.18 -12.96 -16.75
CA PRO A 141 13.62 -13.00 -16.95
C PRO A 141 14.35 -11.77 -16.40
N ALA A 142 13.83 -10.56 -16.63
CA ALA A 142 14.40 -9.33 -16.07
C ALA A 142 14.39 -9.32 -14.54
N MET A 143 13.29 -9.78 -13.92
CA MET A 143 13.19 -9.89 -12.46
C MET A 143 14.24 -10.85 -11.88
N HIS A 144 14.46 -12.02 -12.52
CA HIS A 144 15.51 -12.95 -12.11
C HIS A 144 16.91 -12.35 -12.23
N SER A 145 17.22 -11.69 -13.34
CA SER A 145 18.53 -11.05 -13.56
C SER A 145 18.79 -9.92 -12.55
N LEU A 146 17.79 -9.08 -12.26
CA LEU A 146 17.89 -8.03 -11.23
C LEU A 146 18.02 -8.62 -9.83
N HIS A 147 17.28 -9.68 -9.49
CA HIS A 147 17.40 -10.35 -8.20
C HIS A 147 18.80 -10.95 -8.02
N ALA A 148 19.33 -11.62 -9.05
CA ALA A 148 20.69 -12.17 -9.01
C ALA A 148 21.74 -11.08 -8.78
N ALA A 149 21.57 -9.90 -9.40
CA ALA A 149 22.43 -8.75 -9.14
C ALA A 149 22.32 -8.23 -7.70
N LEU A 150 21.12 -8.18 -7.12
CA LEU A 150 20.93 -7.81 -5.71
C LEU A 150 21.63 -8.81 -4.77
N VAL A 151 21.47 -10.12 -5.02
CA VAL A 151 22.14 -11.18 -4.26
C VAL A 151 23.66 -11.03 -4.33
N GLN A 152 24.21 -10.81 -5.53
CA GLN A 152 25.64 -10.60 -5.74
C GLN A 152 26.18 -9.41 -4.94
N LEU A 153 25.36 -8.37 -4.73
CA LEU A 153 25.72 -7.16 -4.00
C LEU A 153 25.32 -7.17 -2.52
N GLY A 154 24.71 -8.26 -2.04
CA GLY A 154 24.22 -8.43 -0.66
C GLY A 154 23.05 -7.51 -0.30
N LEU A 155 22.21 -7.17 -1.27
CA LEU A 155 21.07 -6.24 -1.12
C LEU A 155 19.69 -6.93 -1.16
N ASP A 156 19.64 -8.21 -1.50
CA ASP A 156 18.41 -9.01 -1.68
C ASP A 156 17.54 -9.10 -0.43
N SER A 157 18.15 -9.09 0.76
CA SER A 157 17.42 -9.07 2.04
C SER A 157 16.78 -7.71 2.37
N TYR A 158 17.12 -6.64 1.66
CA TYR A 158 16.62 -5.28 1.90
C TYR A 158 15.70 -4.77 0.79
N VAL A 159 15.88 -5.26 -0.44
CA VAL A 159 15.21 -4.76 -1.64
C VAL A 159 14.38 -5.87 -2.28
N HIS A 160 13.06 -5.77 -2.17
CA HIS A 160 12.15 -6.73 -2.82
C HIS A 160 11.98 -6.42 -4.31
N ILE A 161 11.75 -7.45 -5.13
CA ILE A 161 11.43 -7.28 -6.55
C ILE A 161 10.01 -7.76 -6.81
N SER A 162 9.21 -6.91 -7.45
CA SER A 162 7.88 -7.27 -7.93
C SER A 162 7.56 -6.49 -9.20
N THR A 163 6.35 -6.62 -9.73
CA THR A 163 5.82 -5.77 -10.80
C THR A 163 4.43 -5.28 -10.40
N ALA A 164 4.11 -4.03 -10.70
CA ALA A 164 2.77 -3.49 -10.47
C ALA A 164 1.83 -3.96 -11.58
N ASN A 165 0.73 -4.63 -11.21
CA ASN A 165 -0.22 -5.21 -12.15
C ASN A 165 -1.52 -4.39 -12.18
N SER A 166 -2.14 -4.20 -13.35
CA SER A 166 -3.51 -3.68 -13.40
C SER A 166 -4.49 -4.77 -12.97
N LEU A 167 -5.71 -4.40 -12.54
CA LEU A 167 -6.78 -5.37 -12.32
C LEU A 167 -7.22 -6.10 -13.61
N GLY A 168 -6.81 -5.63 -14.79
CA GLY A 168 -7.10 -6.28 -16.08
C GLY A 168 -6.42 -7.64 -16.26
N VAL A 169 -5.55 -8.06 -15.34
CA VAL A 169 -5.04 -9.44 -15.28
C VAL A 169 -6.11 -10.45 -14.89
N LEU A 170 -7.22 -10.00 -14.26
CA LEU A 170 -8.34 -10.85 -13.86
C LEU A 170 -9.33 -11.05 -15.00
N GLN A 171 -9.80 -12.29 -15.16
CA GLN A 171 -10.95 -12.64 -16.01
C GLN A 171 -12.26 -12.47 -15.24
N ASN A 172 -12.26 -12.94 -13.99
CA ASN A 172 -13.42 -12.88 -13.10
C ASN A 172 -12.97 -12.20 -11.81
N SER A 173 -13.80 -11.28 -11.32
CA SER A 173 -13.58 -10.57 -10.05
C SER A 173 -14.85 -10.46 -9.20
N TYR A 174 -16.00 -10.96 -9.70
CA TYR A 174 -17.28 -10.95 -8.99
C TYR A 174 -17.99 -12.32 -9.06
N PRO A 175 -18.46 -12.86 -7.91
CA PRO A 175 -18.10 -12.43 -6.56
C PRO A 175 -16.59 -12.61 -6.30
N PRO A 176 -15.98 -11.97 -5.28
CA PRO A 176 -14.53 -12.05 -5.04
C PRO A 176 -13.99 -13.49 -4.99
N SER A 177 -14.73 -14.44 -4.42
CA SER A 177 -14.35 -15.86 -4.38
C SER A 177 -14.16 -16.51 -5.75
N PHE A 178 -14.73 -15.93 -6.80
CA PHE A 178 -14.60 -16.38 -8.19
C PHE A 178 -13.41 -15.74 -8.91
N GLY A 179 -12.65 -14.89 -8.21
CA GLY A 179 -11.37 -14.37 -8.64
C GLY A 179 -10.54 -15.38 -9.42
N SER A 180 -10.25 -15.07 -10.69
CA SER A 180 -9.42 -15.90 -11.56
C SER A 180 -8.66 -15.02 -12.54
N PHE A 181 -7.40 -15.33 -12.79
CA PHE A 181 -6.63 -14.67 -13.85
C PHE A 181 -7.16 -15.03 -15.24
N ARG A 182 -6.86 -14.17 -16.22
CA ARG A 182 -7.10 -14.43 -17.64
C ARG A 182 -6.32 -15.68 -18.08
N PRO A 183 -6.99 -16.70 -18.67
CA PRO A 183 -6.34 -17.94 -19.06
C PRO A 183 -5.14 -17.72 -20.01
N GLU A 184 -5.23 -16.75 -20.91
CA GLU A 184 -4.16 -16.37 -21.84
C GLU A 184 -2.90 -15.81 -21.15
N LEU A 185 -3.03 -15.29 -19.92
CA LEU A 185 -1.90 -14.80 -19.13
C LEU A 185 -1.27 -15.90 -18.26
N ALA A 186 -1.86 -17.10 -18.18
CA ALA A 186 -1.43 -18.14 -17.23
C ALA A 186 0.05 -18.53 -17.40
N ASN A 187 0.53 -18.62 -18.64
CA ASN A 187 1.94 -18.97 -18.94
C ASN A 187 2.94 -17.88 -18.51
N LEU A 188 2.48 -16.64 -18.34
CA LEU A 188 3.29 -15.51 -17.88
C LEU A 188 3.17 -15.32 -16.36
N LEU A 189 1.96 -15.49 -15.82
CA LEU A 189 1.67 -15.30 -14.40
C LEU A 189 2.20 -16.45 -13.54
N LEU A 190 2.18 -17.70 -14.02
CA LEU A 190 2.70 -18.82 -13.24
C LEU A 190 4.18 -18.66 -12.85
N PRO A 191 5.12 -18.40 -13.79
CA PRO A 191 6.52 -18.17 -13.42
C PRO A 191 6.72 -16.89 -12.61
N PHE A 192 5.88 -15.86 -12.80
CA PHE A 192 5.89 -14.66 -11.96
C PHE A 192 5.52 -14.98 -10.50
N LEU A 193 4.43 -15.71 -10.27
CA LEU A 193 4.00 -16.10 -8.92
C LEU A 193 5.04 -17.02 -8.25
N GLN A 194 5.67 -17.91 -9.04
CA GLN A 194 6.78 -18.73 -8.56
C GLN A 194 7.95 -17.87 -8.09
N PHE A 195 8.39 -16.89 -8.90
CA PHE A 195 9.44 -15.95 -8.53
C PHE A 195 9.12 -15.21 -7.22
N LEU A 196 7.89 -14.71 -7.07
CA LEU A 196 7.47 -14.03 -5.84
C LEU A 196 7.55 -14.94 -4.62
N ALA A 197 7.14 -16.21 -4.76
CA ALA A 197 7.19 -17.17 -3.67
C ALA A 197 8.64 -17.53 -3.26
N GLU A 198 9.52 -17.74 -4.24
CA GLU A 198 10.93 -18.08 -4.01
C GLU A 198 11.72 -16.93 -3.38
N THR A 199 11.36 -15.68 -3.69
CA THR A 199 12.02 -14.47 -3.19
C THR A 199 11.31 -13.83 -2.00
N ASN A 200 10.21 -14.43 -1.53
CA ASN A 200 9.33 -13.86 -0.50
C ASN A 200 8.92 -12.40 -0.80
N SER A 201 8.64 -12.12 -2.07
CA SER A 201 8.23 -10.80 -2.54
C SER A 201 6.71 -10.68 -2.64
N PRO A 202 6.13 -9.50 -2.36
CA PRO A 202 4.69 -9.28 -2.47
C PRO A 202 4.21 -9.20 -3.93
N PHE A 203 2.97 -9.58 -4.17
CA PHE A 203 2.24 -9.25 -5.40
C PHE A 203 1.75 -7.80 -5.33
N TRP A 204 2.10 -6.97 -6.31
CA TRP A 204 1.65 -5.57 -6.38
C TRP A 204 0.50 -5.41 -7.37
N ILE A 205 -0.59 -4.79 -6.91
CA ILE A 205 -1.78 -4.52 -7.72
C ILE A 205 -2.14 -3.03 -7.69
N ASN A 206 -2.37 -2.47 -8.87
CA ASN A 206 -3.01 -1.19 -9.08
C ASN A 206 -4.53 -1.43 -9.07
N ALA A 207 -5.21 -1.02 -8.01
CA ALA A 207 -6.62 -1.34 -7.76
C ALA A 207 -7.45 -0.06 -7.63
N TYR A 208 -8.26 0.23 -8.64
CA TYR A 208 -9.03 1.47 -8.74
C TYR A 208 -10.55 1.17 -8.80
N PRO A 209 -11.28 1.30 -7.67
CA PRO A 209 -12.74 1.27 -7.69
C PRO A 209 -13.39 2.31 -8.61
N TYR A 210 -12.69 3.44 -8.83
CA TYR A 210 -13.13 4.50 -9.74
C TYR A 210 -13.48 3.98 -11.15
N PHE A 211 -12.64 3.12 -11.74
CA PHE A 211 -12.89 2.65 -13.12
C PHE A 211 -14.12 1.75 -13.22
N ALA A 212 -14.45 0.98 -12.17
CA ALA A 212 -15.68 0.20 -12.14
C ALA A 212 -16.92 1.12 -12.09
N TYR A 213 -16.86 2.19 -11.30
CA TYR A 213 -17.95 3.17 -11.23
C TYR A 213 -18.09 3.98 -12.52
N LYS A 214 -16.97 4.44 -13.11
CA LYS A 214 -16.98 5.14 -14.40
C LYS A 214 -17.63 4.28 -15.50
N GLY A 215 -17.35 2.97 -15.50
CA GLY A 215 -17.86 2.03 -16.50
C GLY A 215 -19.34 1.67 -16.34
N ASP A 216 -19.88 1.71 -15.12
CA ASP A 216 -21.27 1.37 -14.82
C ASP A 216 -21.80 2.18 -13.61
N PRO A 217 -22.07 3.49 -13.76
CA PRO A 217 -22.49 4.35 -12.65
C PRO A 217 -23.90 4.05 -12.14
N ASP A 218 -24.73 3.35 -12.93
CA ASP A 218 -26.09 2.96 -12.57
C ASP A 218 -26.13 1.61 -11.83
N GLY A 219 -25.22 0.69 -12.15
CA GLY A 219 -25.13 -0.63 -11.52
C GLY A 219 -24.15 -0.72 -10.35
N VAL A 220 -23.14 0.15 -10.27
CA VAL A 220 -22.15 0.18 -9.19
C VAL A 220 -22.50 1.26 -8.16
N PRO A 221 -22.86 0.91 -6.91
CA PRO A 221 -23.21 1.91 -5.91
C PRO A 221 -22.04 2.83 -5.56
N LEU A 222 -22.25 4.14 -5.65
CA LEU A 222 -21.20 5.13 -5.38
C LEU A 222 -20.60 4.99 -3.96
N ASP A 223 -21.44 4.79 -2.94
CA ASP A 223 -20.95 4.63 -1.56
C ASP A 223 -20.02 3.41 -1.39
N TYR A 224 -20.23 2.34 -2.16
CA TYR A 224 -19.42 1.12 -2.12
C TYR A 224 -18.01 1.34 -2.67
N VAL A 225 -17.86 2.19 -3.71
CA VAL A 225 -16.57 2.52 -4.33
C VAL A 225 -15.87 3.70 -3.68
N LEU A 226 -16.60 4.56 -2.94
CA LEU A 226 -16.04 5.63 -2.12
C LEU A 226 -15.63 5.17 -0.72
N LEU A 227 -15.81 3.88 -0.40
CA LEU A 227 -15.57 3.30 0.93
C LEU A 227 -16.41 3.97 2.04
N ASN A 228 -17.55 4.57 1.67
CA ASN A 228 -18.53 5.14 2.60
C ASN A 228 -19.29 4.03 3.34
N PRO A 229 -19.95 4.31 4.47
CA PRO A 229 -20.88 3.37 5.07
C PRO A 229 -22.00 2.99 4.08
N ASN A 230 -22.14 1.70 3.80
CA ASN A 230 -23.15 1.16 2.90
C ASN A 230 -23.49 -0.30 3.30
N GLN A 231 -24.47 -0.92 2.63
CA GLN A 231 -24.85 -2.30 2.92
C GLN A 231 -23.80 -3.34 2.48
N GLY A 232 -22.87 -2.95 1.61
CA GLY A 232 -21.86 -3.81 1.03
C GLY A 232 -22.46 -4.91 0.17
N MET A 233 -21.65 -5.93 -0.06
CA MET A 233 -22.08 -7.19 -0.66
C MET A 233 -21.59 -8.37 0.21
N VAL A 234 -22.37 -9.45 0.22
CA VAL A 234 -21.96 -10.71 0.86
C VAL A 234 -21.61 -11.70 -0.23
N ASP A 235 -20.39 -12.21 -0.19
CA ASP A 235 -19.95 -13.22 -1.13
C ASP A 235 -20.80 -14.49 -0.92
N PRO A 236 -21.53 -14.97 -1.93
CA PRO A 236 -22.52 -16.02 -1.73
C PRO A 236 -21.89 -17.38 -1.38
N TYR A 237 -20.59 -17.57 -1.61
CA TYR A 237 -19.89 -18.82 -1.38
C TYR A 237 -19.07 -18.79 -0.10
N THR A 238 -18.30 -17.73 0.13
CA THR A 238 -17.43 -17.60 1.31
C THR A 238 -18.13 -16.99 2.51
N LYS A 239 -19.28 -16.33 2.28
CA LYS A 239 -20.03 -15.54 3.28
C LYS A 239 -19.26 -14.34 3.84
N LEU A 240 -18.12 -14.00 3.23
CA LEU A 240 -17.39 -12.79 3.57
C LEU A 240 -18.20 -11.56 3.16
N HIS A 241 -18.32 -10.61 4.08
CA HIS A 241 -18.96 -9.32 3.83
C HIS A 241 -17.91 -8.31 3.38
N TYR A 242 -18.14 -7.73 2.21
CA TYR A 242 -17.33 -6.67 1.65
C TYR A 242 -18.14 -5.38 1.73
N ASP A 243 -17.73 -4.48 2.62
CA ASP A 243 -18.33 -3.15 2.76
C ASP A 243 -17.75 -2.11 1.79
N ASN A 244 -16.73 -2.48 1.01
CA ASN A 244 -16.13 -1.63 -0.01
C ASN A 244 -15.50 -2.43 -1.16
N MET A 245 -15.48 -1.83 -2.36
CA MET A 245 -14.99 -2.48 -3.57
C MET A 245 -13.48 -2.72 -3.58
N LEU A 246 -12.68 -1.84 -2.97
CA LEU A 246 -11.21 -1.99 -2.96
C LEU A 246 -10.81 -3.33 -2.32
N TYR A 247 -11.42 -3.68 -1.17
CA TYR A 247 -11.14 -4.95 -0.50
C TYR A 247 -11.67 -6.15 -1.28
N ALA A 248 -12.81 -6.00 -1.97
CA ALA A 248 -13.33 -7.04 -2.86
C ALA A 248 -12.39 -7.30 -4.05
N GLN A 249 -11.84 -6.25 -4.66
CA GLN A 249 -10.87 -6.34 -5.76
C GLN A 249 -9.57 -7.03 -5.30
N VAL A 250 -9.03 -6.64 -4.14
CA VAL A 250 -7.83 -7.26 -3.59
C VAL A 250 -8.05 -8.74 -3.27
N ASP A 251 -9.19 -9.10 -2.65
CA ASP A 251 -9.49 -10.50 -2.36
C ASP A 251 -9.73 -11.32 -3.63
N ALA A 252 -10.31 -10.73 -4.69
CA ALA A 252 -10.39 -11.39 -5.99
C ALA A 252 -9.01 -11.77 -6.55
N VAL A 253 -8.00 -10.91 -6.39
CA VAL A 253 -6.60 -11.24 -6.74
C VAL A 253 -6.07 -12.38 -5.87
N ILE A 254 -6.34 -12.36 -4.57
CA ILE A 254 -5.90 -13.43 -3.65
C ILE A 254 -6.55 -14.77 -4.02
N PHE A 255 -7.83 -14.79 -4.36
CA PHE A 255 -8.51 -15.99 -4.85
C PHE A 255 -7.93 -16.46 -6.19
N ALA A 256 -7.63 -15.55 -7.12
CA ALA A 256 -6.99 -15.88 -8.39
C ALA A 256 -5.62 -16.56 -8.19
N MET A 257 -4.77 -16.00 -7.31
CA MET A 257 -3.49 -16.62 -6.95
C MET A 257 -3.66 -17.96 -6.24
N SER A 258 -4.67 -18.09 -5.36
CA SER A 258 -4.98 -19.34 -4.66
C SER A 258 -5.30 -20.47 -5.63
N ARG A 259 -6.02 -20.18 -6.72
CA ARG A 259 -6.32 -21.16 -7.79
C ARG A 259 -5.08 -21.61 -8.56
N MET A 260 -4.03 -20.79 -8.59
CA MET A 260 -2.73 -21.15 -9.15
C MET A 260 -1.78 -21.80 -8.13
N GLY A 261 -2.22 -22.02 -6.89
CA GLY A 261 -1.41 -22.61 -5.83
C GLY A 261 -0.62 -21.61 -4.98
N TYR A 262 -0.81 -20.30 -5.19
CA TYR A 262 -0.02 -19.22 -4.56
C TYR A 262 -0.85 -18.37 -3.58
N GLY A 263 -1.86 -18.96 -2.96
CA GLY A 263 -2.76 -18.25 -2.03
C GLY A 263 -2.10 -17.70 -0.76
N GLY A 264 -0.85 -18.07 -0.49
CA GLY A 264 -0.06 -17.57 0.65
C GLY A 264 0.68 -16.25 0.39
N LEU A 265 0.84 -15.83 -0.87
CA LEU A 265 1.57 -14.61 -1.23
C LEU A 265 0.93 -13.36 -0.64
N GLU A 266 1.75 -12.45 -0.12
CA GLU A 266 1.31 -11.11 0.29
C GLU A 266 0.79 -10.34 -0.93
N VAL A 267 -0.27 -9.56 -0.76
CA VAL A 267 -0.75 -8.60 -1.77
C VAL A 267 -0.63 -7.21 -1.19
N ARG A 268 -0.06 -6.28 -1.96
CA ARG A 268 -0.05 -4.85 -1.64
C ARG A 268 -0.68 -4.07 -2.79
N VAL A 269 -1.39 -3.01 -2.44
CA VAL A 269 -1.93 -2.08 -3.43
C VAL A 269 -0.84 -1.07 -3.78
N SER A 270 -0.27 -1.19 -4.98
CA SER A 270 0.79 -0.30 -5.46
C SER A 270 0.26 1.05 -5.94
N GLU A 271 -1.02 1.11 -6.28
CA GLU A 271 -1.75 2.32 -6.63
C GLU A 271 -3.25 2.17 -6.37
N THR A 272 -3.86 3.20 -5.81
CA THR A 272 -5.31 3.40 -5.80
C THR A 272 -5.60 4.88 -5.57
N GLY A 273 -6.67 5.40 -6.14
CA GLY A 273 -7.02 6.81 -6.01
C GLY A 273 -8.30 7.16 -6.75
N TRP A 274 -8.64 8.43 -6.72
CA TRP A 274 -9.85 8.95 -7.35
C TRP A 274 -9.60 10.36 -7.90
N PRO A 275 -9.88 10.61 -9.19
CA PRO A 275 -9.57 11.91 -9.80
C PRO A 275 -10.56 12.99 -9.35
N SER A 276 -10.06 14.18 -9.05
CA SER A 276 -10.88 15.32 -8.61
C SER A 276 -11.54 16.09 -9.75
N LYS A 277 -11.21 15.75 -10.99
CA LYS A 277 -11.77 16.35 -12.21
C LYS A 277 -11.54 15.40 -13.37
N GLY A 278 -12.53 15.24 -14.24
CA GLY A 278 -12.40 14.46 -15.47
C GLY A 278 -13.11 15.12 -16.66
N ASP A 279 -13.06 14.44 -17.81
CA ASP A 279 -13.84 14.79 -19.00
C ASP A 279 -15.35 14.50 -18.77
N PRO A 280 -16.27 14.98 -19.63
CA PRO A 280 -17.71 14.79 -19.43
C PRO A 280 -18.18 13.34 -19.31
N ASP A 281 -17.46 12.39 -19.91
CA ASP A 281 -17.72 10.94 -19.86
C ASP A 281 -17.04 10.25 -18.65
N GLU A 282 -16.31 11.01 -17.83
CA GLU A 282 -15.62 10.52 -16.64
C GLU A 282 -16.49 10.65 -15.40
N ILE A 283 -17.62 9.95 -15.43
CA ILE A 283 -18.64 10.02 -14.39
C ILE A 283 -18.02 9.69 -13.02
N GLY A 284 -18.29 10.58 -12.05
CA GLY A 284 -17.78 10.48 -10.69
C GLY A 284 -16.45 11.20 -10.44
N ALA A 285 -15.74 11.70 -11.47
CA ALA A 285 -14.50 12.46 -11.31
C ALA A 285 -14.77 13.91 -10.85
N ASN A 286 -14.88 14.11 -9.54
CA ASN A 286 -15.08 15.42 -8.90
C ASN A 286 -14.40 15.48 -7.54
N VAL A 287 -14.27 16.70 -7.01
CA VAL A 287 -13.55 16.99 -5.75
C VAL A 287 -14.20 16.28 -4.55
N GLU A 288 -15.53 16.22 -4.51
CA GLU A 288 -16.30 15.61 -3.42
C GLU A 288 -16.01 14.11 -3.31
N ASN A 289 -16.08 13.39 -4.42
CA ASN A 289 -15.81 11.97 -4.51
C ASN A 289 -14.32 11.66 -4.27
N ALA A 290 -13.42 12.44 -4.87
CA ALA A 290 -11.98 12.29 -4.64
C ALA A 290 -11.62 12.45 -3.16
N ARG A 291 -12.18 13.48 -2.50
CA ARG A 291 -12.02 13.69 -1.07
C ARG A 291 -12.60 12.52 -0.26
N ALA A 292 -13.80 12.04 -0.58
CA ALA A 292 -14.44 10.95 0.13
C ALA A 292 -13.61 9.66 0.07
N HIS A 293 -13.27 9.21 -1.15
CA HIS A 293 -12.49 7.99 -1.38
C HIS A 293 -11.15 8.04 -0.65
N ASN A 294 -10.34 9.07 -0.89
CA ASN A 294 -8.99 9.19 -0.35
C ASN A 294 -8.98 9.38 1.18
N ARG A 295 -9.96 10.11 1.74
CA ARG A 295 -10.14 10.25 3.20
C ARG A 295 -10.52 8.93 3.85
N ASN A 296 -11.47 8.19 3.27
CA ASN A 296 -11.93 6.93 3.83
C ASN A 296 -10.84 5.87 3.76
N LEU A 297 -10.06 5.83 2.67
CA LEU A 297 -8.87 4.99 2.57
C LEU A 297 -7.87 5.30 3.69
N LEU A 298 -7.54 6.58 3.90
CA LEU A 298 -6.65 7.01 4.99
C LEU A 298 -7.16 6.53 6.36
N LEU A 299 -8.45 6.72 6.65
CA LEU A 299 -9.03 6.29 7.93
C LEU A 299 -8.95 4.77 8.14
N ARG A 300 -9.12 3.97 7.08
CA ARG A 300 -8.99 2.50 7.16
C ARG A 300 -7.55 2.06 7.36
N GLN A 301 -6.62 2.71 6.66
CA GLN A 301 -5.19 2.50 6.85
C GLN A 301 -4.73 2.84 8.27
N MET A 302 -5.24 3.93 8.85
CA MET A 302 -4.97 4.30 10.25
C MET A 302 -5.47 3.27 11.27
N ARG A 303 -6.47 2.47 10.90
CA ARG A 303 -7.03 1.39 11.73
C ARG A 303 -6.32 0.05 11.47
N ASN A 304 -5.25 0.03 10.68
CA ASN A 304 -4.52 -1.17 10.26
C ASN A 304 -5.44 -2.25 9.67
N GLN A 305 -6.49 -1.85 8.95
CA GLN A 305 -7.46 -2.80 8.43
C GLN A 305 -6.86 -3.71 7.35
N GLY A 306 -7.13 -5.01 7.48
CA GLY A 306 -7.00 -5.98 6.41
C GLY A 306 -8.28 -6.09 5.57
N THR A 307 -8.25 -6.97 4.58
CA THR A 307 -9.44 -7.33 3.79
C THR A 307 -10.30 -8.38 4.53
N PRO A 308 -11.56 -8.60 4.14
CA PRO A 308 -12.39 -9.66 4.73
C PRO A 308 -11.76 -11.06 4.70
N LEU A 309 -11.03 -11.42 3.63
CA LEU A 309 -10.33 -12.71 3.54
C LEU A 309 -9.07 -12.78 4.44
N ARG A 310 -8.42 -11.64 4.70
CA ARG A 310 -7.20 -11.56 5.52
C ARG A 310 -7.33 -10.46 6.59
N PRO A 311 -8.25 -10.60 7.56
CA PRO A 311 -8.56 -9.53 8.51
C PRO A 311 -7.40 -9.22 9.47
N ASP A 312 -6.58 -10.23 9.77
CA ASP A 312 -5.45 -10.13 10.71
C ASP A 312 -4.16 -9.60 10.04
N ARG A 313 -4.21 -9.26 8.75
CA ARG A 313 -3.08 -8.71 8.00
C ARG A 313 -3.49 -7.36 7.42
N ARG A 314 -2.89 -6.29 7.93
CA ARG A 314 -3.05 -4.95 7.34
C ARG A 314 -2.77 -5.01 5.84
N LEU A 315 -3.67 -4.46 5.04
CA LEU A 315 -3.42 -4.23 3.62
C LEU A 315 -2.51 -3.01 3.45
N GLU A 316 -1.30 -3.20 2.95
CA GLU A 316 -0.41 -2.09 2.58
C GLU A 316 -0.89 -1.44 1.27
N VAL A 317 -1.02 -0.10 1.29
CA VAL A 317 -1.59 0.67 0.18
C VAL A 317 -0.74 1.90 -0.11
N TYR A 318 -0.51 2.16 -1.40
CA TYR A 318 0.03 3.40 -1.94
C TYR A 318 -1.10 4.18 -2.63
N LEU A 319 -1.35 5.40 -2.16
CA LEU A 319 -2.32 6.32 -2.75
C LEU A 319 -1.74 6.99 -3.98
N PHE A 320 -2.47 6.94 -5.08
CA PHE A 320 -2.17 7.64 -6.32
C PHE A 320 -3.00 8.94 -6.39
N ALA A 321 -2.39 10.13 -6.34
CA ALA A 321 -0.96 10.43 -6.17
C ALA A 321 -0.72 11.66 -5.29
N LEU A 322 0.56 11.98 -5.03
CA LEU A 322 0.94 13.13 -4.23
C LEU A 322 0.55 14.46 -4.90
N PHE A 323 0.86 14.61 -6.18
CA PHE A 323 0.61 15.85 -6.94
C PHE A 323 -0.29 15.61 -8.14
N ASN A 324 -0.96 16.67 -8.58
CA ASN A 324 -1.51 16.75 -9.93
C ASN A 324 -0.35 16.83 -10.93
N GLU A 325 -0.39 16.01 -11.97
CA GLU A 325 0.69 15.84 -12.94
C GLU A 325 0.24 16.38 -14.31
N ASP A 326 0.59 17.63 -14.62
CA ASP A 326 0.00 18.38 -15.75
C ASP A 326 0.43 17.89 -17.14
N MET A 327 1.51 17.12 -17.24
CA MET A 327 2.01 16.55 -18.50
C MET A 327 1.53 15.12 -18.75
N LYS A 328 0.72 14.52 -17.87
CA LYS A 328 0.17 13.18 -18.13
C LYS A 328 -0.70 13.18 -19.39
N PRO A 329 -0.48 12.26 -20.34
CA PRO A 329 -1.31 12.13 -21.53
C PRO A 329 -2.68 11.54 -21.18
N GLY A 330 -3.59 11.49 -22.16
CA GLY A 330 -4.91 10.86 -22.00
C GLY A 330 -5.97 11.82 -21.44
N PRO A 331 -7.04 11.28 -20.82
CA PRO A 331 -8.21 12.04 -20.41
C PRO A 331 -7.90 13.03 -19.28
N THR A 332 -8.80 13.97 -19.03
CA THR A 332 -8.60 15.02 -18.01
C THR A 332 -8.38 14.44 -16.61
N SER A 333 -8.96 13.29 -16.27
CA SER A 333 -8.71 12.60 -15.00
C SER A 333 -7.23 12.39 -14.69
N GLU A 334 -6.43 12.04 -15.70
CA GLU A 334 -5.02 11.68 -15.53
C GLU A 334 -4.20 12.81 -14.90
N ARG A 335 -4.59 14.06 -15.15
CA ARG A 335 -3.91 15.26 -14.63
C ARG A 335 -4.44 15.71 -13.26
N ASN A 336 -5.40 14.98 -12.67
CA ASN A 336 -6.20 15.43 -11.53
C ASN A 336 -6.33 14.39 -10.40
N TYR A 337 -5.36 13.49 -10.22
CA TYR A 337 -5.33 12.51 -9.11
C TYR A 337 -4.67 13.00 -7.82
N GLY A 338 -3.98 14.14 -7.87
CA GLY A 338 -3.16 14.65 -6.79
C GLY A 338 -3.94 15.04 -5.54
N LEU A 339 -3.37 14.75 -4.36
CA LEU A 339 -3.78 15.38 -3.10
C LEU A 339 -3.35 16.84 -3.03
N TYR A 340 -2.25 17.19 -3.71
CA TYR A 340 -1.65 18.52 -3.76
C TYR A 340 -1.57 19.03 -5.19
N GLN A 341 -1.67 20.35 -5.33
CA GLN A 341 -1.29 21.06 -6.53
C GLN A 341 0.24 21.15 -6.63
N PRO A 342 0.81 21.43 -7.82
CA PRO A 342 2.25 21.59 -8.00
C PRO A 342 2.88 22.68 -7.12
N ASP A 343 2.11 23.70 -6.71
CA ASP A 343 2.58 24.76 -5.80
C ASP A 343 2.61 24.36 -4.32
N GLY A 344 2.27 23.10 -3.99
CA GLY A 344 2.22 22.59 -2.62
C GLY A 344 0.94 22.91 -1.85
N THR A 345 -0.02 23.60 -2.46
CA THR A 345 -1.37 23.75 -1.87
C THR A 345 -2.18 22.47 -2.00
N MET A 346 -3.11 22.21 -1.07
CA MET A 346 -3.97 21.03 -1.16
C MET A 346 -4.98 21.19 -2.29
N ALA A 347 -5.10 20.20 -3.18
CA ALA A 347 -6.22 20.12 -4.12
C ALA A 347 -7.55 19.94 -3.36
N TYR A 348 -7.52 19.12 -2.31
CA TYR A 348 -8.60 18.95 -1.35
C TYR A 348 -8.04 18.35 -0.04
N ASN A 349 -8.67 18.68 1.09
CA ASN A 349 -8.18 18.21 2.39
C ASN A 349 -8.74 16.83 2.74
N VAL A 350 -7.88 15.81 2.81
CA VAL A 350 -8.21 14.44 3.25
C VAL A 350 -7.98 14.22 4.75
N GLY A 351 -7.31 15.14 5.44
CA GLY A 351 -7.07 15.09 6.89
C GLY A 351 -5.64 14.77 7.30
N LEU A 352 -4.71 14.52 6.37
CA LEU A 352 -3.31 14.17 6.68
C LEU A 352 -2.62 15.19 7.61
N GLY A 353 -2.78 16.49 7.38
CA GLY A 353 -2.11 17.54 8.15
C GLY A 353 -2.71 17.89 9.53
N LYS A 354 -3.92 17.42 9.87
CA LYS A 354 -4.56 17.70 11.18
C LYS A 354 -4.40 16.56 12.20
N LEU A 355 -3.87 15.41 11.77
CA LEU A 355 -3.76 14.21 12.61
C LEU A 355 -2.58 14.26 13.60
N THR A 356 -1.65 15.21 13.45
CA THR A 356 -0.63 15.53 14.45
C THR A 356 -1.18 16.25 15.68
N SER A 357 -2.41 16.79 15.61
CA SER A 357 -3.07 17.52 16.70
C SER A 357 -4.14 16.69 17.44
N ALA A 358 -4.61 15.57 16.87
CA ALA A 358 -5.59 14.73 17.57
C ALA A 358 -4.99 13.97 18.77
N ALA A 359 -3.66 13.82 18.82
CA ALA A 359 -2.96 13.27 19.99
C ALA A 359 -2.88 14.24 21.18
N SER A 360 -3.12 15.54 20.99
CA SER A 360 -3.10 16.54 22.07
C SER A 360 -4.49 16.87 22.64
N VAL A 361 -5.58 16.43 22.02
CA VAL A 361 -6.95 16.69 22.52
C VAL A 361 -7.36 15.77 23.67
N ASN A 362 -6.72 14.60 23.83
CA ASN A 362 -7.04 13.65 24.92
C ASN A 362 -6.24 13.86 26.22
N LEU A 363 -5.34 14.85 26.29
CA LEU A 363 -4.54 15.13 27.49
C LEU A 363 -5.01 16.37 28.28
N ILE A 364 -6.04 17.08 27.81
CA ILE A 364 -6.55 18.30 28.47
C ILE A 364 -7.89 18.05 29.19
N SER A 365 -8.67 17.03 28.80
CA SER A 365 -9.97 16.75 29.43
C SER A 365 -9.87 15.94 30.74
N SER A 366 -8.73 15.29 31.02
CA SER A 366 -8.49 14.53 32.25
C SER A 366 -7.83 15.35 33.37
N ALA A 367 -7.33 16.55 33.08
CA ALA A 367 -6.60 17.38 34.06
C ALA A 367 -7.46 18.47 34.74
N THR A 368 -8.76 18.54 34.47
CA THR A 368 -9.67 19.58 35.03
C THR A 368 -10.86 19.04 35.82
N ARG A 369 -10.83 17.76 36.24
CA ARG A 369 -11.93 17.14 37.01
C ARG A 369 -11.61 16.72 38.44
N GLU A 370 -10.57 17.27 39.05
CA GLU A 370 -10.37 17.21 40.50
C GLU A 370 -10.02 18.60 41.04
N THR A 371 -11.04 19.41 41.27
CA THR A 371 -11.10 20.42 42.36
C THR A 371 -12.43 21.18 42.23
N GLY A 372 -13.37 20.91 43.14
CA GLY A 372 -14.64 21.63 43.19
C GLY A 372 -15.70 20.94 44.03
N LYS A 373 -15.54 20.99 45.35
CA LYS A 373 -16.57 20.65 46.34
C LYS A 373 -17.67 21.73 46.36
N GLU A 374 -18.91 21.23 46.49
CA GLU A 374 -20.11 21.77 47.17
C GLU A 374 -20.50 23.26 47.10
N LEU A 375 -21.74 23.48 46.61
CA LEU A 375 -22.85 24.32 47.13
C LEU A 375 -23.93 24.23 46.02
N GLY A 376 -25.21 23.88 46.18
CA GLY A 376 -26.18 24.14 47.22
C GLY A 376 -27.49 24.59 46.51
N SER A 377 -28.62 23.96 46.86
CA SER A 377 -30.03 24.37 46.67
C SER A 377 -30.77 24.20 45.32
N SER A 378 -31.71 23.24 45.33
CA SER A 378 -33.16 23.35 45.06
C SER A 378 -33.65 24.27 43.93
N TRP A 379 -34.45 23.75 42.99
CA TRP A 379 -35.82 24.24 42.67
C TRP A 379 -36.64 23.17 41.92
N LYS A 380 -37.97 23.27 42.10
CA LYS A 380 -39.01 22.25 41.94
C LYS A 380 -39.47 22.01 40.49
N MET A 381 -39.96 20.78 40.27
CA MET A 381 -40.84 20.39 39.17
C MET A 381 -42.15 21.19 39.15
N GLY A 382 -42.53 21.66 37.96
CA GLY A 382 -43.89 22.07 37.61
C GLY A 382 -44.34 21.30 36.37
N ARG A 383 -45.44 20.56 36.52
CA ARG A 383 -46.17 19.93 35.42
C ARG A 383 -47.07 20.97 34.75
N SER A 384 -47.23 20.84 33.43
CA SER A 384 -48.54 20.75 32.77
C SER A 384 -48.36 19.95 31.50
#